data_AF-A0A382FEU3-F1
#
_entry.id   AF-A0A382FEU3-F1
#
_cell.length_a   1.000
_cell.length_b   1.000
_cell.length_c   1.000
_cell.angle_alpha   90.00
_cell.angle_beta   90.00
_cell.angle_gamma   90.00
#
_symmetry.space_group_name_H-M   'P 1'
#
loop_
_entity.id
_entity.type
_entity.pdbx_description
1 polymer ?
#
loop_
_entity_poly.entity_id
_entity_poly.type
_entity_poly.pdbx_seq_one_letter_code
_entity_poly.pdbx_strand_id
1 'polypeptide(L)'
;VLEAVRVGWGSWGACGSQVKVSQKGVDTNLLLAAEVAAPTPYAQYLLLGVMGLFAVGFACGPLILSAILAPKKPGDIKESTFECGLESKGDPWVQFKVQYYLYALAFVIFDIEIVFIYPWAVAFTGLSFGAFLAMAIFIILLAESLIYLWIKGVLTWK
;
A
#
# COMPACT_ATOMS: atom_id res chain seq x y z
N VAL A 1 -3.77 -70.20 11.23
CA VAL A 1 -3.42 -69.32 10.08
C VAL A 1 -3.84 -67.89 10.46
N LEU A 2 -3.07 -67.31 11.37
CA LEU A 2 -3.21 -65.97 11.92
C LEU A 2 -1.76 -65.51 12.11
N GLU A 3 -1.25 -64.69 11.20
CA GLU A 3 -0.05 -63.85 11.35
C GLU A 3 0.24 -63.21 9.98
N ALA A 4 -0.08 -61.93 9.81
CA ALA A 4 0.60 -61.00 8.87
C ALA A 4 -0.04 -59.59 8.87
N VAL A 5 -0.59 -59.12 9.99
CA VAL A 5 -0.94 -57.69 10.21
C VAL A 5 0.01 -57.15 11.27
N ARG A 6 1.23 -56.81 10.84
CA ARG A 6 2.25 -55.95 11.51
C ARG A 6 3.56 -56.22 10.80
N VAL A 7 4.08 -55.28 10.01
CA VAL A 7 5.34 -54.51 10.17
C VAL A 7 5.39 -53.62 8.91
N GLY A 8 5.37 -52.30 9.00
CA GLY A 8 6.63 -51.55 9.10
C GLY A 8 6.58 -50.35 8.16
N TRP A 9 6.03 -49.25 8.67
CA TRP A 9 6.40 -47.90 8.26
C TRP A 9 7.91 -47.73 8.46
N GLY A 10 8.67 -47.54 7.39
CA GLY A 10 10.10 -47.27 7.45
C GLY A 10 10.77 -47.50 6.10
N SER A 11 11.55 -46.52 5.64
CA SER A 11 12.36 -46.54 4.41
C SER A 11 11.67 -46.13 3.10
N TRP A 12 11.17 -44.89 3.05
CA TRP A 12 11.22 -44.07 1.82
C TRP A 12 12.22 -42.93 2.05
N GLY A 13 13.49 -43.27 1.93
CA GLY A 13 14.61 -42.34 2.10
C GLY A 13 15.78 -42.80 1.25
N ALA A 14 15.63 -42.74 -0.08
CA ALA A 14 16.75 -42.88 -1.02
C ALA A 14 16.33 -42.55 -2.47
N CYS A 15 16.09 -41.27 -2.78
CA CYS A 15 16.26 -40.77 -4.15
C CYS A 15 16.40 -39.24 -4.13
N GLY A 16 17.59 -38.78 -3.76
CA GLY A 16 17.98 -37.38 -3.82
C GLY A 16 19.45 -37.33 -4.19
N SER A 17 19.72 -37.18 -5.48
CA SER A 17 21.05 -36.99 -6.04
C SER A 17 21.76 -35.83 -5.37
N GLN A 18 22.91 -36.12 -4.76
CA GLN A 18 23.79 -35.11 -4.16
C GLN A 18 24.54 -34.38 -5.29
N VAL A 19 24.02 -33.24 -5.74
CA VAL A 19 24.78 -32.28 -6.53
C VAL A 19 25.83 -31.65 -5.61
N LYS A 20 27.08 -32.11 -5.71
CA LYS A 20 28.21 -31.47 -5.01
C LYS A 20 28.52 -30.14 -5.68
N VAL A 21 28.04 -29.04 -5.09
CA VAL A 21 28.51 -27.69 -5.40
C VAL A 21 29.95 -27.59 -4.92
N SER A 22 30.89 -27.51 -5.86
CA SER A 22 32.30 -27.26 -5.60
C SER A 22 32.47 -25.87 -5.01
N GLN A 23 32.68 -25.80 -3.70
CA GLN A 23 33.04 -24.59 -2.95
C GLN A 23 34.47 -24.19 -3.28
N LYS A 24 34.70 -23.67 -4.49
CA LYS A 24 36.00 -23.14 -4.90
C LYS A 24 36.07 -21.69 -4.41
N GLY A 25 36.85 -21.48 -3.34
CA GLY A 25 37.39 -20.20 -2.88
C GLY A 25 36.46 -18.99 -3.06
N VAL A 26 35.52 -18.81 -2.14
CA VAL A 26 34.88 -17.50 -1.96
C VAL A 26 35.77 -16.73 -1.01
N ASP A 27 36.36 -15.64 -1.50
CA ASP A 27 37.24 -14.80 -0.68
C ASP A 27 36.49 -14.38 0.58
N THR A 28 37.07 -14.61 1.76
CA THR A 28 36.47 -14.25 3.06
C THR A 28 36.15 -12.75 3.15
N ASN A 29 36.85 -11.92 2.37
CA ASN A 29 36.56 -10.49 2.20
C ASN A 29 35.28 -10.22 1.38
N LEU A 30 34.91 -11.11 0.46
CA LEU A 30 33.73 -10.98 -0.40
C LEU A 30 32.45 -11.39 0.34
N LEU A 31 32.53 -12.37 1.25
CA LEU A 31 31.44 -12.70 2.17
C LEU A 31 31.27 -11.63 3.27
N LEU A 32 32.36 -11.08 3.81
CA LEU A 32 32.29 -9.93 4.72
C LEU A 32 31.71 -8.68 4.05
N ALA A 33 32.05 -8.41 2.78
CA ALA A 33 31.45 -7.32 2.02
C ALA A 33 29.96 -7.55 1.73
N ALA A 34 29.54 -8.80 1.51
CA ALA A 34 28.14 -9.17 1.33
C ALA A 34 27.32 -9.13 2.63
N GLU A 35 27.92 -9.47 3.79
CA GLU A 35 27.29 -9.33 5.11
C GLU A 35 27.20 -7.86 5.58
N VAL A 36 28.18 -7.01 5.25
CA VAL A 36 28.10 -5.55 5.47
C VAL A 36 27.09 -4.88 4.52
N ALA A 37 26.79 -5.50 3.38
CA ALA A 37 25.78 -5.04 2.44
C ALA A 37 24.36 -5.53 2.77
N ALA A 38 24.16 -6.39 3.78
CA ALA A 38 22.82 -6.65 4.29
C ALA A 38 22.38 -5.40 5.08
N PRO A 39 21.44 -4.58 4.56
CA PRO A 39 20.96 -3.45 5.31
C PRO A 39 20.30 -4.01 6.56
N THR A 40 20.84 -3.66 7.71
CA THR A 40 20.19 -3.90 9.00
C THR A 40 18.78 -3.32 8.97
N PRO A 41 17.81 -3.86 9.73
CA PRO A 41 16.41 -3.40 9.66
C PRO A 41 16.30 -1.89 9.88
N TYR A 42 17.15 -1.31 10.74
CA TYR A 42 17.20 0.14 10.98
C TYR A 42 17.70 0.94 9.77
N ALA A 43 18.60 0.41 8.94
CA ALA A 43 19.10 1.09 7.76
C ALA A 43 18.02 1.24 6.67
N GLN A 44 17.08 0.31 6.57
CA GLN A 44 15.97 0.38 5.61
C GLN A 44 14.97 1.49 5.98
N TYR A 45 14.61 1.61 7.25
CA TYR A 45 13.75 2.70 7.73
C TYR A 45 14.46 4.06 7.62
N LEU A 46 15.77 4.10 7.89
CA LEU A 46 16.58 5.30 7.70
C LEU A 46 16.62 5.71 6.21
N LEU A 47 16.84 4.76 5.30
CA LEU A 47 16.80 5.02 3.86
C LEU A 47 15.43 5.55 3.42
N LEU A 48 14.34 4.94 3.89
CA LEU A 48 12.98 5.42 3.60
C LEU A 48 12.77 6.85 4.10
N GLY A 49 13.24 7.16 5.32
CA GLY A 49 13.21 8.51 5.87
C GLY A 49 14.01 9.52 5.04
N VAL A 50 15.22 9.15 4.62
CA VAL A 50 16.07 9.99 3.76
C VAL A 50 15.39 10.24 2.41
N MET A 51 14.87 9.19 1.76
CA MET A 51 14.14 9.34 0.50
C MET A 51 12.88 10.22 0.66
N GLY A 52 12.16 10.09 1.77
CA GLY A 52 11.02 10.96 2.09
C GLY A 52 11.43 12.42 2.24
N LEU A 53 12.52 12.70 2.94
CA LEU A 53 13.07 14.06 3.07
C LEU A 53 13.50 14.63 1.72
N PHE A 54 14.14 13.84 0.86
CA PHE A 54 14.46 14.25 -0.50
C PHE A 54 13.21 14.55 -1.32
N ALA A 55 12.16 13.75 -1.21
CA ALA A 55 10.89 14.00 -1.92
C ALA A 55 10.24 15.31 -1.47
N VAL A 56 10.17 15.58 -0.17
CA VAL A 56 9.66 16.85 0.38
C VAL A 56 10.56 18.02 -0.05
N GLY A 57 11.88 17.87 0.05
CA GLY A 57 12.84 18.87 -0.39
C GLY A 57 12.72 19.19 -1.88
N PHE A 58 12.50 18.19 -2.72
CA PHE A 58 12.28 18.35 -4.16
C PHE A 58 10.93 19.01 -4.48
N ALA A 59 9.87 18.72 -3.72
CA ALA A 59 8.57 19.38 -3.90
C ALA A 59 8.60 20.85 -3.41
N CYS A 60 9.19 21.10 -2.23
CA CYS A 60 9.25 22.44 -1.63
C CYS A 60 10.34 23.32 -2.24
N GLY A 61 11.44 22.74 -2.73
CA GLY A 61 12.60 23.47 -3.24
C GLY A 61 12.25 24.46 -4.36
N PRO A 62 11.59 24.03 -5.45
CA PRO A 62 11.14 24.91 -6.51
C PRO A 62 10.14 25.97 -6.05
N LEU A 63 9.26 25.64 -5.09
CA LEU A 63 8.29 26.58 -4.54
C LEU A 63 8.98 27.71 -3.75
N ILE A 64 9.96 27.36 -2.91
CA ILE A 64 10.76 28.32 -2.14
C ILE A 64 11.62 29.15 -3.09
N LEU A 65 12.28 28.51 -4.05
CA LEU A 65 13.13 29.19 -5.03
C LEU A 65 12.31 30.18 -5.88
N SER A 66 11.11 29.78 -6.32
CA SER A 66 10.16 30.65 -7.00
C SER A 66 9.74 31.82 -6.10
N ALA A 67 9.39 31.58 -4.83
CA ALA A 67 8.99 32.63 -3.91
C ALA A 67 10.08 33.68 -3.62
N ILE A 68 11.37 33.30 -3.72
CA ILE A 68 12.52 34.19 -3.52
C ILE A 68 12.89 34.93 -4.82
N LEU A 69 12.95 34.23 -5.95
CA LEU A 69 13.40 34.79 -7.23
C LEU A 69 12.31 35.55 -7.99
N ALA A 70 11.02 35.24 -7.74
CA ALA A 70 9.93 35.83 -8.49
C ALA A 70 9.80 37.35 -8.21
N PRO A 71 9.62 38.19 -9.25
CA PRO A 71 9.38 39.60 -9.07
C PRO A 71 8.03 39.84 -8.40
N LYS A 72 8.06 40.40 -7.18
CA LYS A 72 6.87 40.72 -6.40
C LYS A 72 6.22 42.01 -6.89
N LYS A 73 5.15 41.90 -7.67
CA LYS A 73 4.34 43.02 -8.16
C LYS A 73 2.85 42.78 -7.85
N PRO A 74 2.45 42.85 -6.57
CA PRO A 74 1.04 42.72 -6.18
C PRO A 74 0.24 43.87 -6.77
N GLY A 75 -1.01 43.63 -7.13
CA GLY A 75 -1.92 44.64 -7.63
C GLY A 75 -3.36 44.15 -7.51
N ASP A 76 -4.28 45.08 -7.31
CA ASP A 76 -5.68 44.76 -6.95
C ASP A 76 -6.36 43.84 -7.96
N ILE A 77 -6.07 44.02 -9.27
CA ILE A 77 -6.61 43.18 -10.35
C ILE A 77 -5.95 41.79 -10.40
N LYS A 78 -4.71 41.64 -9.92
CA LYS A 78 -3.98 40.36 -9.94
C LYS A 78 -4.32 39.48 -8.74
N GLU A 79 -4.68 40.09 -7.63
CA GLU A 79 -5.07 39.43 -6.39
C GLU A 79 -6.59 39.19 -6.32
N SER A 80 -7.38 39.74 -7.27
CA SER A 80 -8.81 39.48 -7.34
C SER A 80 -9.11 38.07 -7.86
N THR A 81 -10.22 37.51 -7.39
CA THR A 81 -10.69 36.18 -7.82
C THR A 81 -10.95 36.17 -9.32
N PHE A 82 -10.37 35.22 -10.04
CA PHE A 82 -10.46 35.16 -11.49
C PHE A 82 -11.85 34.69 -11.96
N GLU A 83 -12.66 35.61 -12.51
CA GLU A 83 -13.91 35.30 -13.23
C GLU A 83 -13.91 35.95 -14.63
N CYS A 84 -12.92 35.62 -15.47
CA CYS A 84 -12.82 36.10 -16.85
C CYS A 84 -12.77 37.65 -17.00
N GLY A 85 -12.24 38.35 -15.99
CA GLY A 85 -12.15 39.82 -15.97
C GLY A 85 -13.40 40.53 -15.44
N LEU A 86 -14.37 39.78 -14.91
CA LEU A 86 -15.48 40.32 -14.13
C LEU A 86 -15.16 40.26 -12.63
N GLU A 87 -15.70 41.21 -11.87
CA GLU A 87 -15.67 41.18 -10.41
C GLU A 87 -16.43 39.94 -9.91
N SER A 88 -15.78 39.15 -9.05
CA SER A 88 -16.35 37.91 -8.54
C SER A 88 -17.64 38.18 -7.80
N LYS A 89 -18.73 37.52 -8.21
CA LYS A 89 -20.05 37.80 -7.67
C LYS A 89 -20.58 36.63 -6.84
N GLY A 90 -20.46 36.75 -5.53
CA GLY A 90 -21.02 35.79 -4.59
C GLY A 90 -20.04 35.44 -3.47
N ASP A 91 -20.58 34.81 -2.43
CA ASP A 91 -19.77 34.26 -1.34
C ASP A 91 -19.23 32.88 -1.76
N PRO A 92 -17.90 32.64 -1.74
CA PRO A 92 -17.32 31.31 -1.97
C PRO A 92 -17.80 30.25 -0.96
N TRP A 93 -18.29 30.68 0.21
CA TRP A 93 -18.72 29.82 1.31
C TRP A 93 -20.17 29.32 1.14
N VAL A 94 -20.52 28.85 -0.05
CA VAL A 94 -21.81 28.21 -0.31
C VAL A 94 -21.79 26.73 0.10
N GLN A 95 -22.94 26.23 0.56
CA GLN A 95 -23.08 24.81 0.87
C GLN A 95 -23.00 23.97 -0.41
N PHE A 96 -21.93 23.21 -0.55
CA PHE A 96 -21.80 22.21 -1.60
C PHE A 96 -22.81 21.07 -1.42
N LYS A 97 -23.10 20.33 -2.50
CA LYS A 97 -24.04 19.19 -2.48
C LYS A 97 -23.59 18.16 -1.43
N VAL A 98 -24.53 17.64 -0.63
CA VAL A 98 -24.25 16.62 0.41
C VAL A 98 -23.60 15.34 -0.15
N GLN A 99 -23.73 15.09 -1.45
CA GLN A 99 -23.17 13.94 -2.14
C GLN A 99 -21.65 13.78 -1.92
N TYR A 100 -20.87 14.86 -1.87
CA TYR A 100 -19.42 14.80 -1.60
C TYR A 100 -19.09 14.15 -0.25
N TYR A 101 -19.89 14.45 0.77
CA TYR A 101 -19.71 13.89 2.12
C TYR A 101 -20.01 12.39 2.15
N LEU A 102 -21.09 11.96 1.48
CA LEU A 102 -21.45 10.54 1.40
C LEU A 102 -20.36 9.71 0.72
N TYR A 103 -19.69 10.26 -0.29
CA TYR A 103 -18.54 9.61 -0.93
C TYR A 103 -17.33 9.49 0.00
N ALA A 104 -16.97 10.55 0.69
CA ALA A 104 -15.86 10.52 1.64
C ALA A 104 -16.11 9.49 2.75
N LEU A 105 -17.33 9.47 3.29
CA LEU A 105 -17.70 8.49 4.32
C LEU A 105 -17.67 7.05 3.79
N ALA A 106 -18.22 6.81 2.60
CA ALA A 106 -18.16 5.48 1.97
C ALA A 106 -16.72 5.04 1.68
N PHE A 107 -15.84 5.94 1.25
CA PHE A 107 -14.42 5.65 1.02
C PHE A 107 -13.70 5.24 2.31
N VAL A 108 -13.91 5.97 3.41
CA VAL A 108 -13.30 5.65 4.71
C VAL A 108 -13.77 4.29 5.24
N ILE A 109 -15.06 3.96 5.06
CA ILE A 109 -15.60 2.66 5.44
C ILE A 109 -14.99 1.55 4.58
N PHE A 110 -14.85 1.75 3.27
CA PHE A 110 -14.19 0.75 2.41
C PHE A 110 -12.68 0.63 2.69
N ASP A 111 -12.01 1.71 3.06
CA ASP A 111 -10.58 1.72 3.37
C ASP A 111 -10.27 0.90 4.62
N ILE A 112 -11.10 1.00 5.66
CA ILE A 112 -10.91 0.19 6.88
C ILE A 112 -11.09 -1.31 6.61
N GLU A 113 -11.86 -1.70 5.60
CA GLU A 113 -12.03 -3.10 5.21
C GLU A 113 -10.74 -3.69 4.63
N ILE A 114 -9.95 -2.90 3.87
CA ILE A 114 -8.67 -3.32 3.31
C ILE A 114 -7.63 -3.56 4.42
N VAL A 115 -7.68 -2.76 5.49
CA VAL A 115 -6.84 -2.96 6.67
C VAL A 115 -7.05 -4.35 7.29
N PHE A 116 -8.25 -4.92 7.20
CA PHE A 116 -8.52 -6.29 7.66
C PHE A 116 -8.06 -7.37 6.67
N ILE A 117 -8.10 -7.11 5.37
CA ILE A 117 -7.61 -8.06 4.35
C ILE A 117 -6.09 -8.16 4.39
N TYR A 118 -5.39 -7.06 4.70
CA TYR A 118 -3.93 -6.99 4.58
C TYR A 118 -3.18 -8.03 5.45
N PRO A 119 -3.44 -8.20 6.76
CA PRO A 119 -2.78 -9.22 7.57
C PRO A 119 -3.04 -10.65 7.08
N TRP A 120 -4.24 -10.92 6.57
CA TRP A 120 -4.58 -12.23 6.01
C TRP A 120 -3.82 -12.50 4.70
N ALA A 121 -3.68 -11.49 3.84
CA ALA A 121 -2.91 -11.60 2.60
C ALA A 121 -1.43 -11.88 2.88
N VAL A 122 -0.85 -11.26 3.91
CA VAL A 122 0.53 -11.50 4.33
C VAL A 122 0.73 -12.91 4.91
N ALA A 123 -0.25 -13.43 5.66
CA ALA A 123 -0.15 -14.73 6.32
C ALA A 123 -0.61 -15.92 5.45
N PHE A 124 -1.16 -15.67 4.25
CA PHE A 124 -1.94 -16.62 3.44
C PHE A 124 -1.34 -18.03 3.30
N THR A 125 -0.01 -18.15 3.20
CA THR A 125 0.70 -19.42 2.98
C THR A 125 0.62 -20.42 4.14
N GLY A 126 0.29 -19.97 5.36
CA GLY A 126 0.22 -20.81 6.56
C GLY A 126 -1.20 -21.10 7.06
N LEU A 127 -2.25 -20.68 6.34
CA LEU A 127 -3.62 -20.72 6.84
C LEU A 127 -4.32 -22.05 6.53
N SER A 128 -5.17 -22.48 7.47
CA SER A 128 -6.06 -23.62 7.26
C SER A 128 -7.20 -23.28 6.31
N PHE A 129 -7.82 -24.30 5.69
CA PHE A 129 -8.97 -24.12 4.80
C PHE A 129 -10.14 -23.37 5.46
N GLY A 130 -10.31 -23.49 6.78
CA GLY A 130 -11.32 -22.75 7.53
C GLY A 130 -11.08 -21.24 7.52
N ALA A 131 -9.82 -20.80 7.61
CA ALA A 131 -9.46 -19.38 7.56
C ALA A 131 -9.58 -18.79 6.15
N PHE A 132 -9.40 -19.63 5.11
CA PHE A 132 -9.74 -19.26 3.74
C PHE A 132 -11.24 -19.01 3.58
N LEU A 133 -12.09 -19.93 4.07
CA LEU A 133 -13.54 -19.78 3.97
C LEU A 133 -14.07 -18.58 4.74
N ALA A 134 -13.54 -18.34 5.95
CA ALA A 134 -13.87 -17.16 6.75
C ALA A 134 -13.56 -15.85 5.98
N MET A 135 -12.42 -15.78 5.30
CA MET A 135 -12.08 -14.62 4.48
C MET A 135 -12.92 -14.52 3.21
N ALA A 136 -13.26 -15.63 2.56
CA ALA A 136 -14.14 -15.62 1.41
C ALA A 136 -15.52 -15.03 1.76
N ILE A 137 -16.08 -15.40 2.91
CA ILE A 137 -17.33 -14.83 3.43
C ILE A 137 -17.16 -13.33 3.72
N PHE A 138 -16.05 -12.93 4.35
CA PHE A 138 -15.76 -11.52 4.61
C PHE A 138 -15.72 -10.70 3.32
N ILE A 139 -15.02 -11.17 2.28
CA ILE A 139 -14.94 -10.50 0.97
C ILE A 139 -16.33 -10.37 0.33
N ILE A 140 -17.19 -11.39 0.44
CA ILE A 140 -18.56 -11.32 -0.08
C ILE A 140 -19.36 -10.23 0.64
N LEU A 141 -19.23 -10.09 1.96
CA LEU A 141 -19.88 -9.02 2.71
C LEU A 141 -19.39 -7.62 2.26
N LEU A 142 -18.10 -7.48 1.95
CA LEU A 142 -17.56 -6.22 1.39
C LEU A 142 -18.15 -5.92 0.01
N ALA A 143 -18.21 -6.95 -0.84
CA ALA A 143 -18.80 -6.83 -2.17
C ALA A 143 -20.28 -6.42 -2.09
N GLU A 144 -21.03 -6.98 -1.14
CA GLU A 144 -22.43 -6.62 -0.89
C GLU A 144 -22.58 -5.13 -0.51
N SER A 145 -21.72 -4.62 0.37
CA SER A 145 -21.68 -3.19 0.75
C SER A 145 -21.50 -2.27 -0.46
N LEU A 146 -20.53 -2.59 -1.33
CA LEU A 146 -20.26 -1.82 -2.54
C LEU A 146 -21.40 -1.91 -3.56
N ILE A 147 -21.95 -3.11 -3.78
CA ILE A 147 -23.08 -3.34 -4.68
C ILE A 147 -24.31 -2.55 -4.19
N TYR A 148 -24.58 -2.53 -2.89
CA TYR A 148 -25.68 -1.77 -2.32
C TYR A 148 -25.56 -0.27 -2.60
N LEU A 149 -24.37 0.31 -2.38
CA LEU A 149 -24.08 1.72 -2.67
C LEU A 149 -24.24 2.04 -4.16
N TRP A 150 -23.85 1.11 -5.04
CA TRP A 150 -23.99 1.27 -6.48
C TRP A 150 -25.46 1.25 -6.92
N ILE A 151 -26.25 0.30 -6.44
CA ILE A 151 -27.69 0.20 -6.75
C ILE A 151 -28.44 1.41 -6.23
N LYS A 152 -28.06 1.95 -5.06
CA LYS A 152 -28.65 3.19 -4.52
C LYS A 152 -28.30 4.45 -5.31
N GLY A 153 -27.43 4.34 -6.32
CA GLY A 153 -27.02 5.47 -7.15
C GLY A 153 -26.25 6.53 -6.36
N VAL A 154 -25.73 6.18 -5.18
CA VAL A 154 -24.93 7.11 -4.37
C VAL A 154 -23.69 7.51 -5.16
N LEU A 155 -23.16 6.62 -6.01
CA LEU A 155 -22.04 6.77 -6.97
C LEU A 155 -22.36 7.53 -8.27
N THR A 156 -23.60 7.99 -8.45
CA THR A 156 -23.99 8.70 -9.68
C THR A 156 -23.85 10.20 -9.50
N TRP A 157 -23.08 10.83 -10.39
CA TRP A 157 -22.83 12.26 -10.41
C TRP A 157 -23.79 12.96 -11.39
N LYS A 158 -24.35 14.09 -10.95
CA LYS A 158 -25.14 15.03 -11.77
C LYS A 158 -24.68 16.47 -11.54
#